data_AF-A0A7S0RVS1-F1
#
_entry.id   AF-A0A7S0RVS1-F1
#
_cell.length_a   1.000
_cell.length_b   1.000
_cell.length_c   1.000
_cell.angle_alpha   90.00
_cell.angle_beta   90.00
_cell.angle_gamma   90.00
#
_symmetry.space_group_name_H-M   'P 1'
#
loop_
_entity.id
_entity.type
_entity.pdbx_description
1 polymer ?
#
loop_
_entity_poly.entity_id
_entity_poly.type
_entity_poly.pdbx_seq_one_letter_code
_entity_poly.pdbx_strand_id
1 'polypeptide(L)'
;VVNITGAGGWAGSWEKARLAMRYGPAPLVYGKHVMQVWRDHFKPVYDLQEQGVAWATPQDMLQQLGLWELTQTSCAEHAKGVLGSWWVRKWPGGGAAAFLEEVVGAVNRCNYNQGNAQLNGLAGTISFAPVA
;
A
#
# COMPACT_ATOMS: atom_id res chain seq x y z
N VAL A 1 8.44 13.42 -4.84
CA VAL A 1 7.03 13.87 -4.94
C VAL A 1 6.77 14.27 -6.38
N VAL A 2 6.09 13.44 -7.16
CA VAL A 2 5.64 13.84 -8.50
C VAL A 2 4.34 14.60 -8.30
N ASN A 3 4.42 15.91 -8.55
CA ASN A 3 3.32 16.85 -8.36
C ASN A 3 2.40 16.78 -9.59
N ILE A 4 1.30 16.01 -9.51
CA ILE A 4 0.33 15.82 -10.61
C ILE A 4 -0.83 16.81 -10.45
N THR A 5 -0.57 18.11 -10.43
CA THR A 5 -1.66 19.12 -10.30
C THR A 5 -1.56 20.31 -11.25
N GLY A 6 -0.65 20.31 -12.23
CA GLY A 6 -0.58 21.44 -13.16
C GLY A 6 0.07 21.16 -14.51
N ALA A 7 -0.69 20.61 -15.46
CA ALA A 7 -0.68 20.97 -16.90
C ALA A 7 -1.45 19.93 -17.75
N GLY A 8 -2.50 20.38 -18.47
CA GLY A 8 -2.96 19.80 -19.74
C GLY A 8 -3.70 18.46 -19.69
N GLY A 9 -5.04 18.49 -19.72
CA GLY A 9 -5.97 17.35 -19.65
C GLY A 9 -5.84 16.24 -20.72
N TRP A 10 -4.85 16.26 -21.60
CA TRP A 10 -4.57 15.22 -22.60
C TRP A 10 -3.37 14.34 -22.22
N ALA A 11 -2.29 14.91 -21.69
CA ALA A 11 -1.09 14.17 -21.27
C ALA A 11 -1.38 13.28 -20.05
N GLY A 12 -2.06 13.83 -19.03
CA GLY A 12 -2.46 13.06 -17.86
C GLY A 12 -3.48 11.96 -18.16
N SER A 13 -4.31 12.11 -19.21
CA SER A 13 -5.28 11.08 -19.62
C SER A 13 -4.61 9.89 -20.30
N TRP A 14 -3.60 10.16 -21.14
CA TRP A 14 -2.82 9.12 -21.80
C TRP A 14 -1.92 8.35 -20.83
N GLU A 15 -1.31 9.04 -19.87
CA GLU A 15 -0.53 8.39 -18.81
C GLU A 15 -1.40 7.49 -17.92
N LYS A 16 -2.58 7.98 -17.51
CA LYS A 16 -3.56 7.17 -16.77
C LYS A 16 -4.03 5.96 -17.60
N ALA A 17 -4.25 6.13 -18.89
CA ALA A 17 -4.60 5.03 -19.79
C ALA A 17 -3.46 4.00 -19.89
N ARG A 18 -2.20 4.42 -19.98
CA ARG A 18 -1.03 3.54 -19.95
C ARG A 18 -0.91 2.76 -18.64
N LEU A 19 -1.12 3.43 -17.50
CA LEU A 19 -1.12 2.79 -16.19
C LEU A 19 -2.25 1.76 -16.07
N ALA A 20 -3.46 2.09 -16.54
CA ALA A 20 -4.58 1.16 -16.57
C ALA A 20 -4.32 -0.03 -17.52
N MET A 21 -3.67 0.20 -18.67
CA MET A 21 -3.28 -0.86 -19.59
C MET A 21 -2.19 -1.77 -19.00
N ARG A 22 -1.19 -1.22 -18.30
CA ARG A 22 -0.09 -1.99 -17.68
C ARG A 22 -0.59 -2.77 -16.46
N TYR A 23 -1.21 -2.09 -15.52
CA TYR A 23 -1.47 -2.60 -14.17
C TYR A 23 -2.92 -3.02 -13.94
N GLY A 24 -3.83 -2.70 -14.87
CA GLY A 24 -5.26 -2.91 -14.67
C GLY A 24 -5.78 -2.10 -13.47
N PRO A 25 -6.73 -2.65 -12.70
CA PRO A 25 -7.27 -1.95 -11.52
C PRO A 25 -6.39 -2.07 -10.27
N ALA A 26 -5.25 -2.78 -10.33
CA ALA A 26 -4.42 -3.06 -9.15
C ALA A 26 -4.01 -1.79 -8.36
N PRO A 27 -3.59 -0.67 -9.00
CA PRO A 27 -3.24 0.55 -8.26
C PRO A 27 -4.43 1.14 -7.50
N LEU A 28 -5.63 1.08 -8.08
CA LEU A 28 -6.84 1.61 -7.45
C LEU A 28 -7.31 0.74 -6.28
N VAL A 29 -7.29 -0.59 -6.47
CA VAL A 29 -7.67 -1.55 -5.42
C VAL A 29 -6.71 -1.45 -4.24
N TYR A 30 -5.41 -1.50 -4.52
CA TYR A 30 -4.39 -1.44 -3.48
C TYR A 30 -4.35 -0.06 -2.80
N GLY A 31 -4.47 1.03 -3.56
CA GLY A 31 -4.54 2.38 -2.98
C GLY A 31 -5.74 2.59 -2.06
N LYS A 32 -6.92 2.07 -2.43
CA LYS A 32 -8.10 2.09 -1.56
C LYS A 32 -7.88 1.32 -0.26
N HIS A 33 -7.26 0.14 -0.35
CA HIS A 33 -6.91 -0.68 0.80
C HIS A 33 -5.94 0.04 1.74
N VAL A 34 -4.87 0.64 1.19
CA VAL A 34 -3.90 1.44 1.97
C VAL A 34 -4.60 2.59 2.70
N MET A 35 -5.50 3.31 2.03
CA MET A 35 -6.28 4.39 2.65
C MET A 35 -7.22 3.90 3.75
N GLN A 36 -7.79 2.72 3.59
CA GLN A 36 -8.61 2.08 4.61
C GLN A 36 -7.75 1.74 5.82
N VAL A 37 -6.60 1.08 5.63
CA VAL A 37 -5.69 0.73 6.73
C VAL A 37 -5.21 1.98 7.47
N TRP A 38 -4.83 3.04 6.75
CA TRP A 38 -4.44 4.31 7.35
C TRP A 38 -5.54 4.88 8.24
N ARG A 39 -6.77 4.97 7.72
CA ARG A 39 -7.91 5.58 8.41
C ARG A 39 -8.35 4.77 9.62
N ASP A 40 -8.48 3.47 9.45
CA ASP A 40 -9.17 2.60 10.40
C ASP A 40 -8.23 2.10 11.50
N HIS A 41 -6.92 2.06 11.23
CA HIS A 41 -5.93 1.44 12.12
C HIS A 41 -4.78 2.36 12.51
N PHE A 42 -4.28 3.20 11.60
CA PHE A 42 -3.11 4.03 11.91
C PHE A 42 -3.51 5.37 12.52
N LYS A 43 -4.43 6.12 11.91
CA LYS A 43 -4.90 7.42 12.41
C LYS A 43 -5.40 7.37 13.87
N PRO A 44 -6.13 6.33 14.33
CA PRO A 44 -6.62 6.27 15.71
C PRO A 44 -5.53 6.27 16.79
N VAL A 45 -4.26 6.02 16.43
CA VAL A 45 -3.15 6.11 17.39
C VAL A 45 -3.09 7.48 18.06
N TYR A 46 -3.35 8.56 17.32
CA TYR A 46 -3.31 9.92 17.84
C TYR A 46 -4.49 10.18 18.78
N ASP A 47 -5.68 9.72 18.41
CA ASP A 47 -6.88 9.85 19.24
C ASP A 47 -6.71 9.08 20.57
N LEU A 48 -6.05 7.91 20.55
CA LEU A 48 -5.72 7.11 21.76
C LEU A 48 -4.63 7.77 22.62
N GLN A 49 -3.62 8.37 22.01
CA GLN A 49 -2.59 9.13 22.72
C GLN A 49 -3.18 10.36 23.43
N GLU A 50 -4.10 11.08 22.80
CA GLU A 50 -4.83 12.20 23.43
C GLU A 50 -5.66 11.78 24.64
N GLN A 51 -6.14 10.53 24.67
CA GLN A 51 -6.87 9.94 25.80
C GLN A 51 -5.95 9.44 26.92
N GLY A 52 -4.64 9.59 26.78
CA GLY A 52 -3.66 9.11 27.76
C GLY A 52 -3.46 7.59 27.72
N VAL A 53 -3.85 6.92 26.63
CA VAL A 53 -3.57 5.49 26.45
C VAL A 53 -2.06 5.30 26.27
N ALA A 54 -1.50 4.43 27.10
CA ALA A 54 -0.13 3.98 27.00
C ALA A 54 -0.10 2.45 26.91
N TRP A 55 0.83 1.92 26.12
CA TRP A 55 1.00 0.49 25.94
C TRP A 55 2.26 0.03 26.66
N ALA A 56 2.20 -1.14 27.30
CA ALA A 56 3.35 -1.75 27.93
C ALA A 56 4.36 -2.28 26.89
N THR A 57 3.85 -2.76 25.75
CA THR A 57 4.68 -3.27 24.66
C THR A 57 4.22 -2.76 23.29
N PRO A 58 5.11 -2.73 22.27
CA PRO A 58 4.73 -2.44 20.90
C PRO A 58 3.70 -3.44 20.33
N GLN A 59 3.72 -4.68 20.81
CA GLN A 59 2.76 -5.71 20.39
C GLN A 59 1.35 -5.34 20.86
N ASP A 60 1.17 -4.93 22.11
CA ASP A 60 -0.15 -4.52 22.64
C ASP A 60 -0.72 -3.36 21.82
N MET A 61 0.13 -2.38 21.46
CA MET A 61 -0.25 -1.28 20.59
C MET A 61 -0.72 -1.78 19.22
N LEU A 62 0.09 -2.60 18.55
CA LEU A 62 -0.25 -3.12 17.22
C LEU A 62 -1.48 -4.02 17.22
N GLN A 63 -1.69 -4.80 18.28
CA GLN A 63 -2.90 -5.62 18.45
C GLN A 63 -4.13 -4.75 18.67
N GLN A 64 -4.07 -3.75 19.54
CA GLN A 64 -5.18 -2.82 19.78
C GLN A 64 -5.55 -2.03 18.52
N LEU A 65 -4.56 -1.64 17.71
CA LEU A 65 -4.78 -0.96 16.44
C LEU A 65 -5.21 -1.90 15.31
N GLY A 66 -5.21 -3.22 15.50
CA GLY A 66 -5.52 -4.20 14.45
C GLY A 66 -4.44 -4.34 13.37
N LEU A 67 -3.21 -3.88 13.65
CA LEU A 67 -2.07 -3.90 12.73
C LEU A 67 -1.14 -5.10 12.92
N TRP A 68 -1.32 -5.86 14.00
CA TRP A 68 -0.42 -6.97 14.36
C TRP A 68 -0.28 -8.00 13.23
N GLU A 69 -1.39 -8.47 12.64
CA GLU A 69 -1.36 -9.48 11.58
C GLU A 69 -0.57 -9.01 10.33
N LEU A 70 -0.55 -7.70 10.04
CA LEU A 70 0.23 -7.15 8.95
C LEU A 70 1.74 -7.26 9.19
N THR A 71 2.19 -7.37 10.44
CA THR A 71 3.59 -7.60 10.77
C THR A 71 4.03 -9.05 10.59
N GLN A 72 3.07 -9.98 10.53
CA GLN A 72 3.30 -11.42 10.46
C GLN A 72 3.38 -11.95 9.02
N THR A 73 3.03 -11.13 8.03
CA THR A 73 3.05 -11.49 6.60
C THR A 73 4.06 -10.64 5.84
N SER A 74 4.60 -11.16 4.75
CA SER A 74 5.40 -10.32 3.84
C SER A 74 4.51 -9.33 3.09
N CYS A 75 5.09 -8.21 2.64
CA CYS A 75 4.40 -7.25 1.79
C CYS A 75 3.88 -7.90 0.50
N ALA A 76 4.65 -8.83 -0.07
CA ALA A 76 4.24 -9.61 -1.23
C ALA A 76 2.99 -10.45 -0.97
N GLU A 77 2.95 -11.21 0.13
CA GLU A 77 1.78 -12.04 0.49
C GLU A 77 0.57 -11.18 0.80
N HIS A 78 0.76 -10.11 1.58
CA HIS A 78 -0.31 -9.19 1.91
C HIS A 78 -0.91 -8.55 0.65
N ALA A 79 -0.08 -8.02 -0.25
CA ALA A 79 -0.55 -7.40 -1.48
C ALA A 79 -1.27 -8.39 -2.41
N LYS A 80 -0.81 -9.64 -2.49
CA LYS A 80 -1.51 -10.71 -3.23
C LYS A 80 -2.90 -10.97 -2.63
N GLY A 81 -3.00 -11.04 -1.30
CA GLY A 81 -4.26 -11.21 -0.59
C GLY A 81 -5.25 -10.09 -0.89
N VAL A 82 -4.80 -8.83 -0.83
CA VAL A 82 -5.61 -7.64 -1.12
C VAL A 82 -6.06 -7.60 -2.59
N LEU A 83 -5.17 -7.92 -3.52
CA LEU A 83 -5.48 -7.91 -4.96
C LEU A 83 -6.38 -9.09 -5.35
N GLY A 84 -6.41 -10.17 -4.55
CA GLY A 84 -7.37 -11.26 -4.65
C GLY A 84 -7.49 -11.83 -6.07
N SER A 85 -8.71 -11.86 -6.60
CA SER A 85 -8.97 -12.40 -7.95
C SER A 85 -8.29 -11.62 -9.08
N TRP A 86 -7.88 -10.37 -8.85
CA TRP A 86 -7.12 -9.59 -9.82
C TRP A 86 -5.68 -10.07 -9.96
N TRP A 87 -5.14 -10.76 -8.96
CA TRP A 87 -3.78 -11.34 -9.00
C TRP A 87 -3.64 -12.40 -10.10
N VAL A 88 -4.63 -13.29 -10.21
CA VAL A 88 -4.61 -14.44 -11.13
C VAL A 88 -5.19 -14.13 -12.51
N ARG A 89 -5.81 -12.96 -12.70
CA ARG A 89 -6.43 -12.59 -13.96
C ARG A 89 -5.36 -12.22 -14.98
N LYS A 90 -5.33 -12.93 -16.12
CA LYS A 90 -4.45 -12.57 -17.24
C LYS A 90 -4.80 -11.17 -17.74
N TRP A 91 -3.85 -10.25 -17.61
CA TRP A 91 -3.95 -8.89 -18.09
C TRP A 91 -2.88 -8.65 -19.17
N PRO A 92 -3.21 -8.06 -20.33
CA PRO A 92 -2.26 -7.88 -21.42
C PRO A 92 -0.96 -7.16 -21.01
N GLY A 93 -1.07 -6.23 -20.06
CA GLY A 93 0.08 -5.48 -19.53
C GLY A 93 0.81 -6.13 -18.35
N GLY A 94 0.40 -7.31 -17.87
CA GLY A 94 0.94 -7.96 -16.67
C GLY A 94 0.12 -7.71 -15.39
N GLY A 95 -0.68 -6.64 -15.34
CA GLY A 95 -1.73 -6.45 -14.35
C GLY A 95 -1.20 -6.31 -12.92
N ALA A 96 -1.84 -7.03 -12.00
CA ALA A 96 -1.49 -7.03 -10.58
C ALA A 96 -0.05 -7.51 -10.30
N ALA A 97 0.45 -8.47 -11.08
CA ALA A 97 1.83 -8.95 -10.94
C ALA A 97 2.85 -7.86 -11.31
N ALA A 98 2.66 -7.21 -12.47
CA ALA A 98 3.51 -6.09 -12.88
C ALA A 98 3.43 -4.91 -11.89
N PHE A 99 2.25 -4.64 -11.35
CA PHE A 99 2.07 -3.61 -10.32
C PHE A 99 2.88 -3.91 -9.04
N LEU A 100 2.82 -5.15 -8.55
CA LEU A 100 3.54 -5.56 -7.35
C LEU A 100 5.07 -5.48 -7.56
N GLU A 101 5.58 -5.96 -8.69
CA GLU A 101 7.02 -5.98 -8.95
C GLU A 101 7.60 -4.58 -9.21
N GLU A 102 6.90 -3.78 -10.02
CA GLU A 102 7.42 -2.49 -10.46
C GLU A 102 7.12 -1.39 -9.45
N VAL A 103 5.86 -1.23 -9.06
CA VAL A 103 5.42 -0.10 -8.23
C VAL A 103 5.65 -0.41 -6.76
N VAL A 104 5.09 -1.53 -6.26
CA VAL A 104 5.29 -1.94 -4.85
C VAL A 104 6.74 -2.26 -4.57
N GLY A 105 7.42 -2.94 -5.49
CA GLY A 105 8.85 -3.16 -5.42
C GLY A 105 9.66 -1.86 -5.38
N ALA A 106 9.32 -0.85 -6.19
CA ALA A 106 10.03 0.43 -6.16
C ALA A 106 9.87 1.16 -4.83
N VAL A 107 8.65 1.23 -4.30
CA VAL A 107 8.40 1.87 -3.00
C VAL A 107 9.12 1.12 -1.87
N ASN A 108 9.08 -0.21 -1.88
CA ASN A 108 9.77 -1.00 -0.84
C ASN A 108 11.29 -0.85 -0.90
N ARG A 109 11.87 -0.69 -2.09
CA ARG A 109 13.32 -0.39 -2.22
C ARG A 109 13.72 0.92 -1.56
N CYS A 110 12.81 1.89 -1.40
CA CYS A 110 13.09 3.10 -0.62
C CYS A 110 13.27 2.79 0.88
N ASN A 111 12.78 1.65 1.37
CA ASN A 111 13.03 1.15 2.72
C ASN A 111 14.29 0.30 2.74
N TYR A 112 15.46 0.97 2.75
CA TYR A 112 16.77 0.32 2.88
C TYR A 112 17.05 -0.77 1.83
N ASN A 113 16.59 -0.55 0.58
CA ASN A 113 16.73 -1.48 -0.54
C ASN A 113 16.07 -2.86 -0.30
N GLN A 114 15.09 -2.93 0.59
CA GLN A 114 14.35 -4.17 0.86
C GLN A 114 13.36 -4.48 -0.28
N GLY A 115 13.29 -5.75 -0.68
CA GLY A 115 12.30 -6.25 -1.62
C GLY A 115 10.97 -6.63 -0.95
N ASN A 116 9.95 -6.89 -1.77
CA ASN A 116 8.58 -7.20 -1.31
C ASN A 116 8.48 -8.43 -0.39
N ALA A 117 9.42 -9.38 -0.50
CA ALA A 117 9.47 -10.58 0.34
C ALA A 117 10.19 -10.34 1.68
N GLN A 118 11.03 -9.30 1.77
CA GLN A 118 11.85 -9.01 2.95
C GLN A 118 11.14 -8.03 3.89
N LEU A 119 10.32 -7.14 3.35
CA LEU A 119 9.54 -6.18 4.12
C LEU A 119 8.23 -6.82 4.57
N ASN A 120 7.82 -6.59 5.83
CA ASN A 120 6.51 -7.04 6.30
C ASN A 120 5.37 -6.22 5.68
N GLY A 121 4.15 -6.76 5.75
CA GLY A 121 2.94 -6.16 5.21
C GLY A 121 2.65 -4.78 5.80
N LEU A 122 2.91 -4.57 7.08
CA LEU A 122 2.70 -3.28 7.75
C LEU A 122 3.58 -2.19 7.16
N ALA A 123 4.90 -2.40 7.14
CA ALA A 123 5.86 -1.42 6.63
C ALA A 123 5.65 -1.17 5.13
N GLY A 124 5.35 -2.22 4.35
CA GLY A 124 5.00 -2.07 2.93
C GLY A 124 3.74 -1.22 2.73
N THR A 125 2.68 -1.49 3.50
CA THR A 125 1.40 -0.76 3.39
C THR A 125 1.55 0.71 3.77
N ILE A 126 2.26 1.01 4.87
CA ILE A 126 2.51 2.39 5.31
C ILE A 126 3.40 3.14 4.31
N SER A 127 4.35 2.46 3.66
CA SER A 127 5.20 3.08 2.63
C SER A 127 4.40 3.56 1.41
N PHE A 128 3.19 3.03 1.22
CA PHE A 128 2.24 3.45 0.19
C PHE A 128 1.22 4.49 0.67
N ALA A 129 1.15 4.76 1.98
CA ALA A 129 0.20 5.71 2.51
C ALA A 129 0.50 7.11 1.92
N PRO A 130 -0.54 7.90 1.59
CA PRO A 130 -0.31 9.25 1.14
C PRO A 130 0.40 10.03 2.25
N VAL A 131 1.36 10.85 1.85
CA VAL A 131 1.82 11.96 2.69
C VAL A 131 0.66 12.96 2.70
N ALA A 132 0.10 13.20 3.88
CA ALA A 132 -1.10 14.00 4.14
C ALA A 132 -1.21 15.29 3.31
#